data_AF-B9ES20-F1
#
_entry.id   AF-B9ES20-F1
#
_cell.length_a   1.000
_cell.length_b   1.000
_cell.length_c   1.000
_cell.angle_alpha   90.00
_cell.angle_beta   90.00
_cell.angle_gamma   90.00
#
_symmetry.space_group_name_H-M   'P 1'
#
loop_
_entity.id
_entity.type
_entity.pdbx_description
1 polymer ?
#
loop_
_entity_poly.entity_id
_entity_poly.type
_entity_poly.pdbx_seq_one_letter_code
_entity_poly.pdbx_strand_id
1 'polypeptide(L)' 'MASEIFGIAAVFWVLIPVGLAGGALLLKLQGD' A
#
# COMPACT_ATOMS: atom_id res chain seq x y z
N MET A 1 20.24 2.71 13.33
CA MET A 1 20.25 3.06 11.90
C MET A 1 19.66 1.97 11.01
N ALA A 2 20.28 0.79 10.86
CA ALA A 2 19.77 -0.24 9.93
C ALA A 2 18.32 -0.67 10.24
N SER A 3 17.99 -0.91 11.52
CA SER A 3 16.65 -1.31 11.95
C SER A 3 15.55 -0.32 11.55
N GLU A 4 15.82 0.99 11.66
CA GLU A 4 14.86 2.04 11.30
C GLU A 4 14.57 2.04 9.78
N ILE A 5 15.61 1.81 8.96
CA ILE A 5 15.48 1.71 7.50
C ILE A 5 14.64 0.49 7.12
N PHE A 6 14.94 -0.68 7.70
CA PHE A 6 14.19 -1.91 7.43
C PHE A 6 12.74 -1.81 7.89
N GLY A 7 12.48 -1.15 9.02
CA GLY A 7 11.13 -0.87 9.50
C GLY A 7 10.31 -0.05 8.50
N ILE A 8 10.88 1.04 7.99
CA ILE A 8 10.22 1.88 6.98
C ILE A 8 10.02 1.08 5.68
N ALA A 9 11.01 0.32 5.22
CA ALA A 9 10.90 -0.50 4.01
C ALA A 9 9.77 -1.54 4.11
N ALA A 10 9.62 -2.19 5.27
CA ALA A 10 8.52 -3.13 5.52
C ALA A 10 7.15 -2.44 5.46
N VAL A 11 7.04 -1.21 5.97
CA VAL A 11 5.81 -0.41 5.88
C VAL A 11 5.46 -0.13 4.42
N PHE A 12 6.41 0.28 3.59
CA PHE A 12 6.17 0.49 2.15
C PHE A 12 5.75 -0.79 1.43
N TRP A 13 6.34 -1.93 1.79
CA TRP A 13 5.98 -3.23 1.22
C TRP A 13 4.51 -3.60 1.46
N VAL A 14 3.92 -3.16 2.58
CA VAL A 14 2.50 -3.41 2.91
C VAL A 14 1.60 -2.30 2.35
N LEU A 15 1.96 -1.03 2.54
CA LEU A 15 1.09 0.10 2.20
C LEU A 15 0.89 0.27 0.69
N ILE A 16 1.90 -0.02 -0.15
CA ILE A 16 1.77 0.13 -1.60
C ILE A 16 0.73 -0.86 -2.16
N PRO A 17 0.81 -2.18 -1.91
CA PRO A 17 -0.24 -3.11 -2.33
C PRO A 17 -1.62 -2.77 -1.76
N VAL A 18 -1.70 -2.37 -0.49
CA VAL A 18 -2.98 -1.95 0.14
C VAL A 18 -3.56 -0.73 -0.57
N GLY A 19 -2.75 0.27 -0.87
CA GLY A 19 -3.16 1.46 -1.61
C GLY A 19 -3.62 1.14 -3.04
N LEU A 20 -2.91 0.25 -3.75
CA LEU A 20 -3.29 -0.21 -5.08
C LEU A 20 -4.60 -1.01 -5.07
N ALA A 21 -4.75 -1.95 -4.14
CA ALA A 21 -5.97 -2.73 -3.99
C ALA A 21 -7.16 -1.83 -3.63
N GLY A 22 -6.98 -0.89 -2.68
CA GLY A 22 -7.99 0.09 -2.33
C GLY A 22 -8.39 0.99 -3.50
N GLY A 23 -7.43 1.50 -4.26
CA GLY A 23 -7.69 2.29 -5.47
C GLY A 23 -8.45 1.51 -6.54
N ALA A 24 -8.05 0.27 -6.81
CA ALA A 24 -8.73 -0.60 -7.76
C ALA A 24 -10.18 -0.91 -7.33
N LEU A 25 -10.40 -1.17 -6.04
CA LEU A 25 -11.74 -1.39 -5.49
C LEU A 25 -12.61 -0.13 -5.61
N LEU A 26 -12.08 1.06 -5.30
CA LEU A 26 -12.81 2.32 -5.46
C LEU A 26 -13.15 2.61 -6.92
N LEU A 27 -12.25 2.34 -7.86
CA LEU A 27 -12.53 2.49 -9.29
C LEU A 27 -13.64 1.55 -9.75
N LYS A 28 -13.65 0.30 -9.24
CA LYS A 28 -14.71 -0.65 -9.55
C LYS A 28 -16.07 -0.20 -9.02
N LEU A 29 -16.12 0.38 -7.81
CA LEU A 29 -17.37 0.89 -7.21
C LEU A 29 -17.86 2.21 -7.84
N GLN A 30 -17.01 2.98 -8.52
CA GLN A 30 -17.44 4.18 -9.25
C GLN A 30 -17.91 3.87 -10.68
N GLY A 31 -17.47 2.75 -11.26
CA GLY A 31 -17.83 2.35 -12.62
C GLY A 31 -19.07 1.47 -12.73
N ASP A 32 -19.54 0.90 -11.61
CA ASP A 32 -20.82 0.17 -11.46
C ASP A 32 -21.91 1.12 -10.92
#